data_AF-A0A026VWG7-F1
#
_entry.id   AF-A0A026VWG7-F1
#
_cell.length_a   1.000
_cell.length_b   1.000
_cell.length_c   1.000
_cell.angle_alpha   90.00
_cell.angle_beta   90.00
_cell.angle_gamma   90.00
#
_symmetry.space_group_name_H-M   'P 1'
#
loop_
_entity.id
_entity.type
_entity.pdbx_description
1 polymer ?
#
loop_
_entity_poly.entity_id
_entity_poly.type
_entity_poly.pdbx_seq_one_letter_code
_entity_poly.pdbx_strand_id
1 'polypeptide(L)'
;SDINLIKEKYVGTDILINKYHTFNLQGVSPSVISTLGSVDVPLLGELVRFHIVPDNINFVQCGILGTSLLRGHNASIDFGNKRLICDDACVPFTEVEYIHIEPRSVTRFHVKIVNPEVKGGYIPLIKSVEGVCLGKALVTDISGGAHLPIYNAAD
;
A
#
# COMPACT_ATOMS: atom_id res chain seq x y z
N SER A 1 6.41 -2.67 18.64
CA SER A 1 5.34 -3.66 18.47
C SER A 1 5.61 -4.30 17.14
N ASP A 2 5.93 -5.58 17.18
CA ASP A 2 7.05 -6.16 16.43
C ASP A 2 6.53 -7.30 15.55
N ILE A 3 5.46 -7.02 14.82
CA ILE A 3 4.71 -8.03 14.08
C ILE A 3 4.68 -7.67 12.61
N ASN A 4 4.94 -8.66 11.77
CA ASN A 4 4.71 -8.56 10.34
C ASN A 4 3.24 -8.91 10.08
N LEU A 5 2.59 -8.19 9.17
CA LEU A 5 1.19 -8.40 8.80
C LEU A 5 1.08 -8.76 7.33
N ILE A 6 0.15 -9.65 6.99
CA ILE A 6 -0.19 -9.98 5.61
C ILE A 6 -1.71 -10.17 5.50
N LYS A 7 -2.32 -9.67 4.43
CA LYS A 7 -3.75 -9.89 4.20
C LYS A 7 -4.01 -11.33 3.73
N GLU A 8 -5.13 -11.89 4.16
CA GLU A 8 -5.53 -13.27 3.91
C GLU A 8 -5.45 -13.66 2.42
N LYS A 9 -5.93 -12.83 1.49
CA LYS A 9 -5.90 -13.14 0.05
C LYS A 9 -4.52 -13.35 -0.56
N TYR A 10 -3.45 -12.92 0.13
CA TYR A 10 -2.07 -13.10 -0.33
C TYR A 10 -1.39 -14.33 0.29
N VAL A 11 -2.09 -15.06 1.15
CA VAL A 11 -1.63 -16.34 1.69
C VAL A 11 -2.21 -17.44 0.80
N GLY A 12 -1.36 -18.32 0.27
CA GLY A 12 -1.80 -19.45 -0.55
C GLY A 12 -2.78 -20.35 0.21
N THR A 13 -3.81 -20.85 -0.48
CA THR A 13 -4.88 -21.67 0.12
C THR A 13 -4.39 -22.97 0.73
N ASP A 14 -3.23 -23.45 0.27
CA ASP A 14 -2.64 -24.73 0.69
C ASP A 14 -1.74 -24.57 1.93
N ILE A 15 -1.55 -23.35 2.42
CA ILE A 15 -0.67 -23.08 3.56
C ILE A 15 -1.45 -23.25 4.87
N LEU A 16 -0.92 -24.08 5.76
CA LEU A 16 -1.50 -24.31 7.08
C LEU A 16 -1.33 -23.07 7.97
N ILE A 17 -2.44 -22.42 8.27
CA ILE A 17 -2.49 -21.26 9.19
C ILE A 17 -2.44 -21.76 10.64
N ASN A 18 -1.47 -21.28 11.41
CA ASN A 18 -1.44 -21.51 12.84
C ASN A 18 -2.42 -20.57 13.56
N LYS A 19 -3.56 -21.12 13.99
CA LYS A 19 -4.65 -20.38 14.67
C LYS A 19 -4.41 -20.12 16.16
N TYR A 20 -3.38 -20.71 16.76
CA TYR A 20 -3.07 -20.52 18.19
C TYR A 20 -2.30 -19.23 18.47
N HIS A 21 -1.74 -18.60 17.43
CA HIS A 21 -0.97 -17.37 17.52
C HIS A 21 -1.76 -16.21 16.92
N THR A 22 -2.62 -15.61 17.74
CA THR A 22 -3.40 -14.42 17.37
C THR A 22 -3.03 -13.21 18.22
N PHE A 23 -3.08 -12.03 17.61
CA PHE A 23 -2.85 -10.74 18.26
C PHE A 23 -4.04 -9.81 18.03
N ASN A 24 -4.24 -8.91 18.98
CA ASN A 24 -5.18 -7.80 18.85
C ASN A 24 -4.42 -6.53 18.44
N LEU A 25 -4.72 -6.04 17.25
CA LEU A 25 -4.14 -4.85 16.65
C LEU A 25 -4.93 -3.61 17.05
N GLN A 26 -4.22 -2.58 17.47
CA GLN A 26 -4.76 -1.24 17.74
C GLN A 26 -3.93 -0.20 16.98
N GLY A 27 -4.56 0.90 16.56
CA GLY A 27 -3.88 2.00 15.87
C GLY A 27 -3.76 1.84 14.35
N VAL A 28 -4.09 0.67 13.79
CA VAL A 28 -4.15 0.41 12.33
C VAL A 28 -5.57 0.54 11.77
N SER A 29 -6.56 0.62 12.66
CA SER A 29 -8.00 0.70 12.38
C SER A 29 -8.71 1.45 13.52
N PRO A 30 -9.87 2.10 13.27
CA PRO A 30 -10.71 2.70 14.31
C PRO A 30 -11.16 1.71 15.39
N SER A 31 -11.29 0.44 15.04
CA SER A 31 -11.62 -0.65 15.95
C SER A 31 -10.43 -1.60 16.13
N VAL A 32 -10.42 -2.32 17.26
CA VAL A 32 -9.47 -3.41 17.51
C VAL A 32 -9.69 -4.50 16.46
N ILE A 33 -8.61 -4.95 15.81
CA ILE A 33 -8.66 -6.05 14.84
C ILE A 33 -7.89 -7.23 15.38
N SER A 34 -8.53 -8.38 15.49
CA SER A 34 -7.86 -9.64 15.80
C SER A 34 -7.28 -10.25 14.52
N THR A 35 -6.01 -10.68 14.56
CA THR A 35 -5.39 -11.43 13.46
C THR A 35 -6.00 -12.84 13.38
N LEU A 36 -6.09 -13.41 12.17
CA LEU A 36 -6.67 -14.74 11.91
C LEU A 36 -5.75 -15.90 12.29
N GLY A 37 -4.47 -15.62 12.52
CA GLY A 37 -3.45 -16.60 12.85
C GLY A 37 -2.07 -16.12 12.41
N SER A 38 -1.15 -17.06 12.22
CA SER A 38 0.18 -16.79 11.66
C SER A 38 0.63 -17.82 10.64
N VAL A 39 1.53 -17.38 9.77
CA VAL A 39 2.18 -18.16 8.72
C VAL A 39 3.64 -17.75 8.63
N ASP A 40 4.53 -18.71 8.38
CA ASP A 40 5.95 -18.43 8.14
C ASP A 40 6.17 -18.37 6.62
N VAL A 41 6.68 -17.24 6.13
CA VAL A 41 6.83 -16.94 4.69
C VAL A 41 8.31 -16.69 4.39
N PRO A 42 8.88 -17.30 3.33
CA PRO A 42 10.23 -16.99 2.89
C PRO A 42 10.35 -15.52 2.45
N LEU A 43 11.24 -14.76 3.09
CA LEU A 43 11.52 -13.37 2.78
C LEU A 43 12.98 -13.06 3.11
N LEU A 44 13.69 -12.37 2.21
CA LEU A 44 15.10 -12.00 2.40
C LEU A 44 16.04 -13.18 2.75
N GLY A 45 15.70 -14.40 2.28
CA GLY A 45 16.51 -15.60 2.53
C GLY A 45 16.21 -16.32 3.85
N GLU A 46 15.24 -15.84 4.65
CA GLU A 46 14.81 -16.48 5.90
C GLU A 46 13.30 -16.72 5.96
N LEU A 47 12.87 -17.55 6.92
CA LEU A 47 11.45 -17.76 7.21
C LEU A 47 10.96 -16.70 8.20
N VAL A 48 10.17 -15.76 7.70
CA VAL A 48 9.63 -14.65 8.48
C VAL A 48 8.20 -14.96 8.89
N ARG A 49 7.89 -14.82 10.18
CA ARG A 49 6.52 -14.96 10.68
C ARG A 49 5.67 -13.75 10.34
N PHE A 50 4.57 -13.97 9.64
CA PHE A 50 3.51 -13.01 9.39
C PHE A 50 2.24 -13.38 10.14
N HIS A 51 1.58 -12.38 10.71
CA HIS A 51 0.23 -12.48 11.21
C HIS A 51 -0.77 -12.13 10.13
N ILE A 52 -1.78 -12.97 9.98
CA ILE A 52 -2.77 -12.84 8.93
C ILE A 52 -3.84 -11.87 9.41
N VAL A 53 -4.17 -10.87 8.59
CA VAL A 53 -5.27 -9.93 8.84
C VAL A 53 -6.37 -10.08 7.79
N PRO A 54 -7.64 -9.77 8.15
CA PRO A 54 -8.73 -9.73 7.18
C PRO A 54 -8.44 -8.77 6.02
N ASP A 55 -8.92 -9.10 4.82
CA ASP A 55 -8.69 -8.28 3.62
C ASP A 55 -9.30 -6.87 3.70
N ASN A 56 -10.36 -6.73 4.49
CA ASN A 56 -11.14 -5.50 4.67
C ASN A 56 -10.49 -4.47 5.61
N ILE A 57 -9.26 -4.70 6.09
CA ILE A 57 -8.50 -3.73 6.90
C ILE A 57 -8.09 -2.48 6.08
N ASN A 58 -7.98 -1.34 6.79
CA ASN A 58 -7.85 0.02 6.24
C ASN A 58 -6.47 0.40 5.65
N PHE A 59 -5.63 -0.56 5.26
CA PHE A 59 -4.41 -0.27 4.49
C PHE A 59 -4.46 -0.94 3.12
N VAL A 60 -3.90 -0.30 2.10
CA VAL A 60 -3.99 -0.76 0.70
C VAL A 60 -2.94 -1.81 0.34
N GLN A 61 -1.83 -1.83 1.08
CA GLN A 61 -0.72 -2.74 0.84
C GLN A 61 -1.11 -4.20 1.10
N CYS A 62 -0.37 -5.14 0.51
CA CYS A 62 -0.57 -6.57 0.76
C CYS A 62 -0.19 -6.98 2.19
N GLY A 63 0.72 -6.24 2.81
CA GLY A 63 1.23 -6.50 4.15
C GLY A 63 2.08 -5.35 4.67
N ILE A 64 2.54 -5.51 5.91
CA ILE A 64 3.38 -4.55 6.64
C ILE A 64 4.54 -5.33 7.25
N LEU A 65 5.77 -4.84 7.07
CA LEU A 65 6.94 -5.37 7.76
C LEU A 65 7.07 -4.72 9.14
N GLY A 66 7.17 -5.56 10.16
CA GLY A 66 7.42 -5.15 11.52
C GLY A 66 8.86 -4.64 11.70
N THR A 67 9.05 -3.72 12.63
CA THR A 67 10.37 -3.13 12.90
C THR A 67 11.35 -4.12 13.54
N SER A 68 10.87 -5.21 14.13
CA SER A 68 11.71 -6.30 14.64
C SER A 68 12.47 -7.02 13.54
N LEU A 69 11.81 -7.30 12.42
CA LEU A 69 12.46 -7.87 11.24
C LEU A 69 13.57 -6.94 10.73
N LEU A 70 13.24 -5.65 10.56
CA LEU A 70 14.21 -4.64 10.13
C LEU A 70 15.41 -4.55 11.09
N ARG A 71 15.16 -4.62 12.41
CA ARG A 71 16.22 -4.60 13.41
C ARG A 71 17.08 -5.87 13.37
N GLY A 72 16.47 -7.03 13.11
CA GLY A 72 17.14 -8.32 12.99
C GLY A 72 18.19 -8.34 11.88
N HIS A 73 17.90 -7.69 10.75
CA HIS A 73 18.79 -7.56 9.59
C HIS A 73 19.66 -6.29 9.60
N ASN A 74 19.77 -5.61 10.75
CA ASN A 74 20.44 -4.32 10.86
C ASN A 74 20.07 -3.34 9.72
N ALA A 75 18.79 -3.33 9.37
CA ALA A 75 18.33 -2.72 8.14
C ALA A 75 18.50 -1.19 8.17
N SER A 76 18.85 -0.63 7.02
CA SER A 76 18.98 0.82 6.81
C SER A 76 17.99 1.30 5.77
N ILE A 77 17.20 2.30 6.14
CA ILE A 77 16.27 3.00 5.24
C ILE A 77 17.04 4.18 4.63
N ASP A 78 17.55 3.99 3.41
CA ASP A 78 18.33 4.99 2.69
C ASP A 78 17.37 5.84 1.82
N PHE A 79 16.88 6.93 2.41
CA PHE A 79 16.00 7.87 1.71
C PHE A 79 16.70 8.58 0.54
N GLY A 80 18.02 8.80 0.61
CA GLY A 80 18.79 9.49 -0.43
C GLY A 80 18.82 8.68 -1.73
N ASN A 81 19.01 7.37 -1.62
CA ASN A 81 19.01 6.44 -2.75
C ASN A 81 17.67 5.68 -2.92
N LYS A 82 16.64 6.04 -2.15
CA LYS A 82 15.28 5.47 -2.21
C LYS A 82 15.28 3.93 -2.14
N ARG A 83 15.92 3.37 -1.11
CA ARG A 83 16.06 1.91 -0.95
C ARG A 83 16.07 1.48 0.51
N LEU A 84 15.63 0.25 0.74
CA LEU A 84 15.87 -0.50 1.96
C LEU A 84 17.10 -1.39 1.76
N ILE A 85 18.05 -1.28 2.67
CA ILE A 85 19.24 -2.13 2.73
C ILE A 85 19.02 -3.09 3.90
N CYS A 86 19.03 -4.40 3.64
CA CYS A 86 18.93 -5.46 4.65
C CYS A 86 20.01 -6.49 4.37
N ASP A 87 20.99 -6.65 5.27
CA ASP A 87 22.17 -7.47 5.02
C ASP A 87 22.80 -7.18 3.63
N ASP A 88 22.90 -8.20 2.77
CA ASP A 88 23.41 -8.10 1.40
C ASP A 88 22.31 -7.74 0.38
N ALA A 89 21.04 -7.67 0.80
CA ALA A 89 19.91 -7.35 -0.06
C ALA A 89 19.66 -5.84 -0.14
N CYS A 90 19.38 -5.38 -1.35
CA CYS A 90 18.98 -4.00 -1.63
C CYS A 90 17.60 -4.01 -2.31
N VAL A 91 16.58 -3.55 -1.59
CA VAL A 91 15.20 -3.47 -2.09
C VAL A 91 14.90 -2.01 -2.44
N PRO A 92 14.73 -1.64 -3.72
CA PRO A 92 14.39 -0.29 -4.10
C PRO A 92 12.97 0.06 -3.63
N PHE A 93 12.74 1.33 -3.26
CA PHE A 93 11.38 1.82 -3.01
C PHE A 93 10.65 1.95 -4.34
N THR A 94 9.42 1.46 -4.39
CA THR A 94 8.55 1.66 -5.53
C THR A 94 7.90 3.04 -5.43
N GLU A 95 8.28 3.97 -6.31
CA GLU A 95 7.61 5.29 -6.42
C GLU A 95 6.38 5.26 -7.36
N VAL A 96 6.14 4.11 -8.01
CA VAL A 96 5.04 3.94 -8.96
C VAL A 96 3.83 3.38 -8.21
N GLU A 97 2.81 4.21 -8.04
CA GLU A 97 1.49 3.75 -7.64
C GLU A 97 0.79 3.11 -8.84
N TYR A 98 0.38 1.85 -8.68
CA TYR A 98 -0.45 1.16 -9.67
C TYR A 98 -1.91 1.32 -9.28
N ILE A 99 -2.72 1.76 -10.24
CA ILE A 99 -4.17 1.82 -10.09
C ILE A 99 -4.81 0.84 -11.05
N HIS A 100 -5.71 0.03 -10.52
CA HIS A 100 -6.58 -0.79 -11.34
C HIS A 100 -7.80 0.04 -11.72
N ILE A 101 -8.02 0.22 -13.02
CA ILE A 101 -9.16 0.97 -13.56
C ILE A 101 -9.91 0.02 -14.49
N GLU A 102 -11.13 -0.33 -14.13
CA GLU A 102 -11.96 -1.20 -14.96
C GLU A 102 -12.25 -0.54 -16.31
N PRO A 103 -12.38 -1.30 -17.40
CA PRO A 103 -12.93 -0.80 -18.67
C PRO A 103 -14.27 -0.08 -18.44
N ARG A 104 -14.54 0.95 -19.25
CA ARG A 104 -15.82 1.71 -19.21
C ARG A 104 -16.19 2.28 -17.83
N SER A 105 -15.21 2.72 -17.03
CA SER A 105 -15.42 3.20 -15.66
C SER A 105 -14.94 4.64 -15.42
N VAL A 106 -15.38 5.21 -14.28
CA VAL A 106 -14.85 6.46 -13.72
C VAL A 106 -14.34 6.20 -12.31
N THR A 107 -13.03 6.27 -12.10
CA THR A 107 -12.38 6.01 -10.82
C THR A 107 -11.88 7.32 -10.21
N ARG A 108 -12.12 7.53 -8.91
CA ARG A 108 -11.53 8.66 -8.18
C ARG A 108 -10.11 8.31 -7.75
N PHE A 109 -9.16 9.15 -8.13
CA PHE A 109 -7.75 9.00 -7.80
C PHE A 109 -7.28 10.19 -6.96
N HIS A 110 -6.47 9.91 -5.93
CA HIS A 110 -5.89 10.94 -5.09
C HIS A 110 -4.54 11.36 -5.68
N VAL A 111 -4.35 12.67 -5.87
CA VAL A 111 -3.09 13.25 -6.33
C VAL A 111 -2.52 14.18 -5.28
N LYS A 112 -1.20 14.18 -5.14
CA LYS A 112 -0.50 15.12 -4.26
C LYS A 112 -0.31 16.46 -4.99
N ILE A 113 -0.65 17.56 -4.31
CA ILE A 113 -0.39 18.90 -4.83
C ILE A 113 1.02 19.30 -4.44
N VAL A 114 1.87 19.53 -5.45
CA VAL A 114 3.28 19.92 -5.26
C VAL A 114 3.46 21.43 -5.09
N ASN A 115 2.48 22.23 -5.49
CA ASN A 115 2.50 23.68 -5.34
C ASN A 115 1.52 24.13 -4.24
N PRO A 116 1.98 24.35 -2.99
CA PRO A 116 1.11 24.63 -1.85
C PRO A 116 0.46 26.02 -1.89
N GLU A 117 0.93 26.92 -2.76
CA GLU A 117 0.37 28.26 -2.93
C GLU A 117 -0.97 28.24 -3.69
N VAL A 118 -1.20 27.20 -4.50
CA VAL A 118 -2.43 27.04 -5.28
C VAL A 118 -3.46 26.30 -4.43
N LYS A 119 -4.43 27.05 -3.87
CA LYS A 119 -5.50 26.49 -3.03
C LYS A 119 -6.65 25.86 -3.79
N GLY A 120 -6.74 26.10 -5.09
CA GLY A 120 -7.71 25.45 -5.96
C GLY A 120 -7.56 25.92 -7.40
N GLY A 121 -8.20 25.20 -8.31
CA GLY A 121 -8.13 25.50 -9.73
C GLY A 121 -8.81 24.44 -10.59
N TYR A 122 -8.83 24.69 -11.89
CA TYR A 122 -9.33 23.72 -12.86
C TYR A 122 -8.16 22.89 -13.40
N ILE A 123 -8.29 21.57 -13.33
CA ILE A 123 -7.37 20.63 -13.97
C ILE A 123 -7.99 20.22 -15.31
N PRO A 124 -7.33 20.53 -16.45
CA PRO A 124 -7.84 20.16 -17.77
C PRO A 124 -7.85 18.64 -17.96
N LEU A 125 -8.50 18.17 -19.02
CA LEU A 125 -8.44 16.76 -19.39
C LEU A 125 -7.03 16.42 -19.88
N ILE A 126 -6.38 15.49 -19.19
CA ILE A 126 -5.05 14.96 -19.52
C ILE A 126 -5.25 13.57 -20.10
N LYS A 127 -4.74 13.34 -21.31
CA LYS A 127 -4.75 12.01 -21.96
C LYS A 127 -3.50 11.26 -21.52
N SER A 128 -3.66 10.01 -21.08
CA SER A 128 -2.55 9.17 -20.64
C SER A 128 -2.23 8.11 -21.69
N VAL A 129 -3.00 7.02 -21.70
CA VAL A 129 -2.93 5.93 -22.68
C VAL A 129 -4.26 5.83 -23.41
N GLU A 130 -4.33 5.04 -24.49
CA GLU A 130 -5.55 4.88 -25.28
C GLU A 130 -6.75 4.49 -24.39
N GLY A 131 -7.84 5.26 -24.50
CA GLY A 131 -9.03 5.09 -23.67
C GLY A 131 -8.96 5.68 -22.25
N VAL A 132 -7.79 6.04 -21.71
CA VAL A 132 -7.65 6.51 -20.32
C VAL A 132 -7.31 8.00 -20.22
N CYS A 133 -8.16 8.75 -19.53
CA CYS A 133 -7.99 10.19 -19.31
C CYS A 133 -8.13 10.57 -17.83
N LEU A 134 -7.43 11.60 -17.38
CA LEU A 134 -7.48 12.15 -16.01
C LEU A 134 -7.93 13.61 -16.05
N GLY A 135 -8.61 14.11 -15.02
CA GLY A 135 -8.85 15.55 -14.86
C GLY A 135 -10.25 15.99 -15.26
N LYS A 136 -10.38 17.14 -15.96
CA LYS A 136 -11.68 17.78 -16.25
C LYS A 136 -12.47 18.07 -14.97
N ALA A 137 -11.78 18.60 -13.97
CA ALA A 137 -12.34 18.82 -12.64
C ALA A 137 -11.86 20.14 -12.04
N LEU A 138 -12.75 20.81 -11.32
CA LEU A 138 -12.38 21.82 -10.34
C LEU A 138 -11.91 21.09 -9.08
N VAL A 139 -10.71 21.44 -8.61
CA VAL A 139 -10.11 20.87 -7.42
C VAL A 139 -9.79 21.95 -6.41
N THR A 140 -9.80 21.56 -5.14
CA THR A 140 -9.35 22.38 -4.02
C THR A 140 -8.29 21.58 -3.28
N ASP A 141 -7.24 22.27 -2.82
CA ASP A 141 -6.22 21.67 -1.96
C ASP A 141 -6.82 21.32 -0.59
N ILE A 142 -6.83 20.03 -0.27
CA ILE A 142 -7.22 19.49 1.03
C ILE A 142 -5.97 18.85 1.64
N SER A 143 -5.30 19.60 2.51
CA SER A 143 -4.12 19.13 3.26
C SER A 143 -2.97 18.61 2.38
N GLY A 144 -2.70 19.25 1.23
CA GLY A 144 -1.63 18.89 0.31
C GLY A 144 -2.03 17.88 -0.77
N GLY A 145 -3.34 17.62 -0.93
CA GLY A 145 -3.87 16.65 -1.88
C GLY A 145 -5.18 17.08 -2.53
N ALA A 146 -5.55 16.40 -3.62
CA ALA A 146 -6.82 16.57 -4.30
C ALA A 146 -7.31 15.24 -4.91
N HIS A 147 -8.62 15.15 -5.14
CA HIS A 147 -9.22 14.02 -5.86
C HIS A 147 -9.52 14.40 -7.31
N LEU A 148 -9.08 13.55 -8.23
CA LEU A 148 -9.32 13.69 -9.65
C LEU A 148 -10.06 12.47 -10.19
N PRO A 149 -11.00 12.64 -11.12
CA PRO A 149 -11.59 11.52 -11.83
C PRO A 149 -10.63 11.03 -12.92
N ILE A 150 -10.54 9.72 -13.05
CA ILE A 150 -9.95 9.01 -14.16
C ILE A 150 -11.08 8.34 -14.93
N TYR A 151 -11.16 8.64 -16.22
CA TYR A 151 -12.10 8.08 -17.16
C TYR A 151 -11.40 6.98 -17.95
N ASN A 152 -11.92 5.76 -17.89
CA ASN A 152 -11.50 4.68 -18.77
C ASN A 152 -12.62 4.36 -19.75
N ALA A 153 -12.40 4.68 -21.02
CA ALA A 153 -13.29 4.41 -22.14
C ALA A 153 -12.78 3.26 -23.03
N ALA A 154 -11.72 2.55 -22.62
CA ALA A 154 -11.29 1.33 -23.29
C ALA A 154 -12.32 0.19 -23.08
N ASP A 155 -12.28 -0.77 -24.00
CA ASP A 155 -13.05 -2.03 -23.98
C ASP A 155 -12.30 -3.14 -23.23
#